data_AF-A0AAV2BKL7-F1
#
_entry.id   AF-A0AAV2BKL7-F1
#
_cell.length_a   1.000
_cell.length_b   1.000
_cell.length_c   1.000
_cell.angle_alpha   90.00
_cell.angle_beta   90.00
_cell.angle_gamma   90.00
#
_symmetry.space_group_name_H-M   'P 1'
#
loop_
_entity.id
_entity.type
_entity.pdbx_description
1 polymer ?
#
loop_
_entity_poly.entity_id
_entity_poly.type
_entity_poly.pdbx_seq_one_letter_code
_entity_poly.pdbx_strand_id
1 'polypeptide(L)'
;MEEKEGDIAASSSNRAEESGVKWNCRNKRLVKKKISLMHLLKTICASQESCIDWLKSQGLIPKIVFCPSCRNKMKFEAQESAIDGYVWICKECKIESPQCSTRDGSWLENKNLSLVDILLFTYLWSHGFTEPQIVKETNLETEVVKEWNLMYIDICEAIERKNAMVEENYGDENVSKSGSLSPVSAWRKKNKLKDPFLEFLKDADSL
;
A
#
# COMPACT_ATOMS: atom_id res chain seq x y z
N MET A 1 40.68 26.24 48.86
CA MET A 1 39.88 27.24 48.12
C MET A 1 38.94 26.44 47.23
N GLU A 2 37.80 25.96 47.73
CA GLU A 2 36.60 26.77 48.10
C GLU A 2 36.10 27.53 46.87
N GLU A 3 34.86 27.44 46.39
CA GLU A 3 33.53 27.12 46.95
C GLU A 3 32.60 26.83 45.73
N LYS A 4 31.65 25.87 45.79
CA LYS A 4 30.19 26.01 46.07
C LYS A 4 29.47 27.05 45.16
N GLU A 5 28.24 26.93 44.69
CA GLU A 5 27.02 26.16 45.01
C GLU A 5 25.99 26.49 43.89
N GLY A 6 24.90 25.72 43.75
CA GLY A 6 23.66 26.27 43.17
C GLY A 6 22.74 25.32 42.40
N ASP A 7 21.95 24.51 43.12
CA ASP A 7 20.72 23.87 42.63
C ASP A 7 19.62 24.91 42.36
N ILE A 8 18.87 24.79 41.26
CA ILE A 8 17.45 25.18 41.21
C ILE A 8 16.69 24.19 40.32
N ALA A 9 15.79 23.43 40.94
CA ALA A 9 14.73 22.70 40.28
C ALA A 9 13.64 23.68 39.78
N ALA A 10 13.20 23.51 38.54
CA ALA A 10 11.92 24.03 38.07
C ALA A 10 11.26 22.98 37.17
N SER A 11 10.35 22.22 37.78
CA SER A 11 9.25 21.55 37.10
C SER A 11 8.41 22.59 36.37
N SER A 12 8.16 22.40 35.08
CA SER A 12 6.96 22.88 34.41
C SER A 12 6.75 22.10 33.12
N SER A 13 5.80 21.17 33.22
CA SER A 13 5.02 20.60 32.12
C SER A 13 4.69 21.65 31.06
N ASN A 14 4.94 21.34 29.80
CA ASN A 14 4.08 21.80 28.71
C ASN A 14 3.92 20.68 27.68
N ARG A 15 2.67 20.22 27.56
CA ARG A 15 2.12 19.44 26.45
C ARG A 15 2.35 20.21 25.15
N ALA A 16 2.92 19.55 24.15
CA ALA A 16 2.67 19.82 22.74
C ALA A 16 2.01 18.53 22.22
N GLU A 17 0.68 18.45 22.22
CA GLU A 17 -0.18 18.83 21.09
C GLU A 17 0.24 18.20 19.76
N GLU A 18 -0.71 17.43 19.24
CA GLU A 18 -0.64 16.51 18.13
C GLU A 18 -0.27 17.24 16.83
N SER A 19 0.80 16.77 16.18
CA SER A 19 0.96 16.95 14.74
C SER A 19 1.16 15.57 14.15
N GLY A 20 0.16 15.07 13.42
CA GLY A 20 0.14 13.76 12.81
C GLY A 20 1.44 13.46 12.07
N VAL A 21 2.21 12.52 12.60
CA VAL A 21 3.46 12.07 12.00
C VAL A 21 3.10 11.23 10.77
N LYS A 22 2.98 11.92 9.63
CA LYS A 22 2.76 11.29 8.34
C LYS A 22 4.03 10.51 7.98
N TRP A 23 3.87 9.18 7.90
CA TRP A 23 4.89 8.20 7.56
C TRP A 23 5.61 8.59 6.27
N ASN A 24 6.91 8.90 6.36
CA ASN A 24 7.70 9.32 5.21
C ASN A 24 8.63 8.18 4.77
N CYS A 25 8.07 7.26 3.98
CA CYS A 25 8.79 6.12 3.40
C CYS A 25 8.98 6.34 1.90
N ARG A 26 9.86 7.26 1.48
CA ARG A 26 10.19 7.43 0.05
C ARG A 26 11.10 6.30 -0.46
N ASN A 27 10.51 5.21 -0.94
CA ASN A 27 11.22 4.24 -1.79
C ASN A 27 11.22 4.71 -3.25
N LYS A 28 12.40 4.66 -3.88
CA LYS A 28 12.64 5.15 -5.24
C LYS A 28 12.19 4.15 -6.32
N ARG A 29 11.42 4.68 -7.28
CA ARG A 29 11.19 4.32 -8.69
C ARG A 29 11.17 2.83 -9.09
N LEU A 30 9.95 2.35 -9.33
CA LEU A 30 9.58 1.33 -10.31
C LEU A 30 10.35 1.50 -11.64
N VAL A 31 11.29 0.61 -11.92
CA VAL A 31 12.03 0.56 -13.19
C VAL A 31 11.11 0.02 -14.28
N LYS A 32 10.91 0.80 -15.35
CA LYS A 32 9.98 0.53 -16.46
C LYS A 32 10.35 -0.75 -17.23
N LYS A 33 9.79 -1.89 -16.82
CA LYS A 33 9.52 -3.05 -17.69
C LYS A 33 8.06 -3.42 -17.51
N LYS A 34 7.37 -3.72 -18.62
CA LYS A 34 6.00 -4.23 -18.52
C LYS A 34 6.02 -5.58 -17.81
N ILE A 35 5.13 -5.77 -16.84
CA ILE A 35 4.95 -7.04 -16.14
C ILE A 35 4.00 -7.88 -16.99
N SER A 36 4.41 -9.07 -17.38
CA SER A 36 3.51 -10.05 -18.01
C SER A 36 2.91 -10.97 -16.96
N LEU A 37 1.76 -11.58 -17.27
CA LEU A 37 1.11 -12.56 -16.39
C LEU A 37 2.06 -13.71 -16.05
N MET A 38 2.84 -14.18 -17.02
CA MET A 38 3.84 -15.23 -16.81
C MET A 38 4.94 -14.81 -15.84
N HIS A 39 5.41 -13.56 -15.93
CA HIS A 39 6.41 -13.05 -15.00
C HIS A 39 5.83 -12.85 -13.60
N LEU A 40 4.59 -12.36 -13.50
CA LEU A 40 3.86 -12.26 -12.25
C LEU A 40 3.78 -13.64 -11.57
N LEU A 41 3.25 -14.65 -12.26
CA LEU A 41 3.03 -15.97 -11.68
C LEU A 41 4.34 -16.75 -11.41
N LYS A 42 5.29 -16.75 -12.36
CA LYS A 42 6.49 -17.58 -12.27
C LYS A 42 7.67 -16.93 -11.57
N THR A 43 7.62 -15.63 -11.29
CA THR A 43 8.74 -14.92 -10.65
C THR A 43 8.28 -14.17 -9.42
N ILE A 44 7.29 -13.30 -9.54
CA ILE A 44 6.84 -12.46 -8.42
C ILE A 44 6.09 -13.32 -7.39
N CYS A 45 5.11 -14.09 -7.84
CA CYS A 45 4.25 -14.94 -7.01
C CYS A 45 4.71 -16.41 -6.98
N ALA A 46 5.99 -16.69 -7.27
CA ALA A 46 6.53 -18.05 -7.25
C ALA A 46 6.52 -18.68 -5.84
N SER A 47 6.61 -17.84 -4.80
CA SER A 47 6.44 -18.20 -3.40
C SER A 47 5.90 -17.00 -2.62
N GLN A 48 5.39 -17.22 -1.40
CA GLN A 48 5.00 -16.13 -0.50
C GLN A 48 6.17 -15.18 -0.24
N GLU A 49 7.37 -15.72 0.02
CA GLU A 49 8.59 -14.94 0.23
C GLU A 49 8.93 -14.07 -0.97
N SER A 50 8.89 -14.62 -2.20
CA SER A 50 9.17 -13.87 -3.43
C SER A 50 8.18 -12.72 -3.62
N CYS A 51 6.91 -12.96 -3.31
CA CYS A 51 5.85 -11.96 -3.41
C CYS A 51 6.09 -10.81 -2.42
N ILE A 52 6.36 -11.15 -1.16
CA ILE A 52 6.68 -10.20 -0.08
C ILE A 52 7.93 -9.39 -0.42
N ASP A 53 9.00 -10.04 -0.89
CA ASP A 53 10.25 -9.37 -1.25
C ASP A 53 10.05 -8.42 -2.42
N TRP A 54 9.27 -8.82 -3.42
CA TRP A 54 8.93 -7.94 -4.53
C TRP A 54 8.14 -6.72 -4.04
N LEU A 55 7.10 -6.91 -3.23
CA LEU A 55 6.30 -5.81 -2.66
C LEU A 55 7.14 -4.86 -1.80
N LYS A 56 8.02 -5.41 -0.94
CA LYS A 56 9.02 -4.64 -0.19
C LYS A 56 9.89 -3.84 -1.13
N SER A 57 10.42 -4.45 -2.20
CA SER A 57 11.27 -3.77 -3.17
C SER A 57 10.56 -2.61 -3.87
N GLN A 58 9.25 -2.73 -4.13
CA GLN A 58 8.41 -1.68 -4.69
C GLN A 58 8.02 -0.61 -3.65
N GLY A 59 8.21 -0.88 -2.36
CA GLY A 59 7.81 0.01 -1.28
C GLY A 59 6.33 -0.04 -0.94
N LEU A 60 5.59 -1.04 -1.44
CA LEU A 60 4.15 -1.23 -1.21
C LEU A 60 3.85 -1.83 0.17
N ILE A 61 4.84 -2.42 0.82
CA ILE A 61 4.80 -2.87 2.22
C ILE A 61 6.13 -2.52 2.93
N PRO A 62 6.15 -2.46 4.27
CA PRO A 62 7.36 -2.09 5.01
C PRO A 62 8.52 -3.08 4.84
N LYS A 63 9.74 -2.54 4.70
CA LYS A 63 11.00 -3.32 4.74
C LYS A 63 11.49 -3.55 6.17
N ILE A 64 11.15 -2.65 7.08
CA ILE A 64 11.59 -2.61 8.47
C ILE A 64 10.42 -2.07 9.28
N VAL A 65 10.13 -2.70 10.42
CA VAL A 65 9.14 -2.24 11.39
C VAL A 65 9.81 -2.09 12.75
N PHE A 66 9.42 -1.07 13.49
CA PHE A 66 9.86 -0.82 14.86
C PHE A 66 8.68 -0.97 15.81
N CYS A 67 8.91 -1.60 16.95
CA CYS A 67 7.85 -1.79 17.95
C CYS A 67 7.36 -0.42 18.45
N PRO A 68 6.04 -0.16 18.47
CA PRO A 68 5.51 1.11 18.95
C PRO A 68 5.80 1.35 20.44
N SER A 69 5.91 0.28 21.24
CA SER A 69 6.11 0.35 22.69
C SER A 69 7.57 0.56 23.10
N CYS A 70 8.52 -0.22 22.56
CA CYS A 70 9.94 -0.15 22.97
C CYS A 70 10.88 0.44 21.91
N ARG A 71 10.37 0.74 20.71
CA ARG A 71 11.13 1.31 19.57
C ARG A 71 12.28 0.43 19.05
N ASN A 72 12.40 -0.80 19.53
CA ASN A 72 13.34 -1.77 18.98
C ASN A 72 12.86 -2.29 17.62
N LYS A 73 13.80 -2.62 16.75
CA LYS A 73 13.54 -3.23 15.45
C LYS A 73 12.87 -4.60 15.62
N MET A 74 11.75 -4.82 14.96
CA MET A 74 11.03 -6.08 14.99
C MET A 74 11.70 -7.10 14.05
N LYS A 75 11.55 -8.39 14.40
CA LYS A 75 11.99 -9.51 13.56
C LYS A 75 10.89 -9.88 12.56
N PHE A 76 11.29 -10.28 11.37
CA PHE A 76 10.38 -10.82 10.36
C PHE A 76 10.44 -12.34 10.42
N GLU A 77 9.35 -12.99 10.83
CA GLU A 77 9.33 -14.43 11.11
C GLU A 77 8.15 -15.10 10.38
N ALA A 78 8.35 -16.35 9.98
CA ALA A 78 7.32 -17.16 9.37
C ALA A 78 6.27 -17.56 10.42
N GLN A 79 5.00 -17.50 10.04
CA GLN A 79 3.86 -17.88 10.85
C GLN A 79 2.73 -18.40 9.96
N GLU A 80 2.48 -19.70 10.02
CA GLU A 80 1.51 -20.40 9.16
C GLU A 80 0.07 -19.89 9.33
N SER A 81 -0.28 -19.42 10.53
CA SER A 81 -1.61 -18.87 10.81
C SER A 81 -1.85 -17.48 10.21
N ALA A 82 -0.80 -16.81 9.73
CA ALA A 82 -0.92 -15.51 9.10
C ALA A 82 -1.31 -15.67 7.62
N ILE A 83 -2.16 -14.77 7.12
CA ILE A 83 -2.67 -14.81 5.72
C ILE A 83 -1.53 -14.89 4.70
N ASP A 84 -0.42 -14.17 4.94
CA ASP A 84 0.75 -14.17 4.04
C ASP A 84 1.88 -15.10 4.48
N GLY A 85 1.68 -15.89 5.54
CA GLY A 85 2.68 -16.80 6.08
C GLY A 85 3.80 -16.12 6.89
N TYR A 86 3.76 -14.80 7.10
CA TYR A 86 4.77 -14.05 7.85
C TYR A 86 4.17 -12.94 8.70
N VAL A 87 4.86 -12.59 9.78
CA VAL A 87 4.55 -11.46 10.66
C VAL A 87 5.80 -10.68 11.07
N TRP A 88 5.58 -9.45 11.53
CA TRP A 88 6.58 -8.73 12.31
C TRP A 88 6.37 -9.03 13.79
N ILE A 89 7.43 -9.41 14.51
CA ILE A 89 7.37 -9.71 15.95
C ILE A 89 8.44 -8.96 16.74
N CYS A 90 8.03 -8.34 17.84
CA CYS A 90 8.91 -7.77 18.84
C CYS A 90 9.28 -8.85 19.88
N LYS A 91 10.57 -9.15 20.05
CA LYS A 91 11.02 -10.13 21.06
C LYS A 91 11.35 -9.50 22.41
N GLU A 92 11.41 -8.16 22.48
CA GLU A 92 11.83 -7.41 23.67
C GLU A 92 10.65 -7.02 24.58
N CYS A 93 9.46 -6.84 24.00
CA CYS A 93 8.28 -6.48 24.76
C CYS A 93 7.57 -7.73 25.30
N LYS A 94 7.16 -7.68 26.58
CA LYS A 94 6.27 -8.66 27.21
C LYS A 94 4.81 -8.22 27.14
N ILE A 95 4.36 -7.76 25.97
CA ILE A 95 2.96 -7.40 25.74
C ILE A 95 2.19 -8.61 25.19
N GLU A 96 0.87 -8.61 25.37
CA GLU A 96 -0.01 -9.73 24.99
C GLU A 96 0.01 -10.04 23.49
N SER A 97 0.12 -9.01 22.64
CA SER A 97 0.29 -9.17 21.18
C SER A 97 1.51 -8.38 20.70
N PRO A 98 2.72 -8.97 20.75
CA PRO A 98 3.95 -8.30 20.32
C PRO A 98 4.15 -8.37 18.81
N GLN A 99 3.12 -8.68 18.03
CA GLN A 99 3.19 -8.92 16.60
C GLN A 99 2.23 -8.02 15.82
N CYS A 100 2.58 -7.73 14.57
CA CYS A 100 1.71 -7.09 13.59
C CYS A 100 1.84 -7.75 12.21
N SER A 101 0.87 -7.47 11.34
CA SER A 101 0.82 -8.09 10.01
C SER A 101 2.02 -7.68 9.16
N THR A 102 2.38 -8.50 8.17
CA THR A 102 3.41 -8.14 7.17
C THR A 102 3.09 -6.82 6.44
N ARG A 103 1.81 -6.44 6.40
CA ARG A 103 1.26 -5.31 5.65
C ARG A 103 1.05 -4.06 6.52
N ASP A 104 1.33 -4.13 7.82
CA ASP A 104 1.10 -3.05 8.79
C ASP A 104 1.70 -1.72 8.32
N GLY A 105 0.92 -0.64 8.34
CA GLY A 105 1.35 0.67 7.85
C GLY A 105 1.38 0.83 6.32
N SER A 106 0.71 -0.06 5.58
CA SER A 106 0.51 0.06 4.12
C SER A 106 -0.98 0.13 3.75
N TRP A 107 -1.29 0.55 2.53
CA TRP A 107 -2.67 0.52 2.02
C TRP A 107 -3.25 -0.92 1.91
N LEU A 108 -2.40 -1.95 2.05
CA LEU A 108 -2.77 -3.37 2.05
C LEU A 108 -3.11 -3.92 3.44
N GLU A 109 -2.90 -3.15 4.51
CA GLU A 109 -2.98 -3.59 5.91
C GLU A 109 -4.30 -4.31 6.26
N ASN A 110 -5.42 -3.74 5.82
CA ASN A 110 -6.76 -4.22 6.18
C ASN A 110 -7.44 -5.04 5.08
N LYS A 111 -6.67 -5.59 4.13
CA LYS A 111 -7.22 -6.37 3.02
C LYS A 111 -7.35 -7.84 3.39
N ASN A 112 -8.51 -8.43 3.10
CA ASN A 112 -8.86 -9.81 3.47
C ASN A 112 -8.30 -10.89 2.53
N LEU A 113 -7.78 -10.51 1.36
CA LEU A 113 -7.13 -11.43 0.41
C LEU A 113 -5.65 -11.63 0.71
N SER A 114 -5.07 -12.76 0.26
CA SER A 114 -3.62 -12.97 0.31
C SER A 114 -2.89 -11.99 -0.62
N LEU A 115 -1.63 -11.63 -0.32
CA LEU A 115 -0.86 -10.74 -1.20
C LEU A 115 -0.78 -11.25 -2.65
N VAL A 116 -0.74 -12.58 -2.84
CA VAL A 116 -0.74 -13.21 -4.17
C VAL A 116 -2.07 -12.96 -4.90
N ASP A 117 -3.20 -13.19 -4.22
CA ASP A 117 -4.53 -12.97 -4.80
C ASP A 117 -4.76 -11.49 -5.12
N ILE A 118 -4.29 -10.60 -4.24
CA ILE A 118 -4.34 -9.15 -4.47
C ILE A 118 -3.61 -8.81 -5.77
N LEU A 119 -2.35 -9.26 -5.93
CA LEU A 119 -1.57 -8.95 -7.13
C LEU A 119 -2.16 -9.56 -8.40
N LEU A 120 -2.67 -10.79 -8.33
CA LEU A 120 -3.32 -11.44 -9.47
C LEU A 120 -4.62 -10.72 -9.85
N PHE A 121 -5.45 -10.38 -8.87
CA PHE A 121 -6.65 -9.57 -9.09
C PHE A 121 -6.28 -8.23 -9.74
N THR A 122 -5.30 -7.50 -9.17
CA THR A 122 -4.86 -6.21 -9.72
C THR A 122 -4.40 -6.35 -11.16
N TYR A 123 -3.63 -7.41 -11.46
CA TYR A 123 -3.13 -7.66 -12.81
C TYR A 123 -4.29 -7.86 -13.78
N LEU A 124 -5.22 -8.79 -13.49
CA LEU A 124 -6.34 -9.10 -14.38
C LEU A 124 -7.26 -7.88 -14.56
N TRP A 125 -7.60 -7.22 -13.47
CA TRP A 125 -8.46 -6.04 -13.46
C TRP A 125 -7.86 -4.89 -14.28
N SER A 126 -6.57 -4.60 -14.08
CA SER A 126 -5.87 -3.52 -14.80
C SER A 126 -5.74 -3.82 -16.30
N HIS A 127 -5.76 -5.10 -16.69
CA HIS A 127 -5.76 -5.56 -18.08
C HIS A 127 -7.15 -5.72 -18.70
N GLY A 128 -8.21 -5.34 -17.99
CA GLY A 128 -9.56 -5.27 -18.56
C GLY A 128 -10.38 -6.54 -18.47
N PHE A 129 -9.97 -7.51 -17.64
CA PHE A 129 -10.77 -8.71 -17.39
C PHE A 129 -12.08 -8.33 -16.69
N THR A 130 -13.15 -9.04 -17.02
CA THR A 130 -14.47 -8.90 -16.39
C THR A 130 -14.54 -9.68 -15.08
N GLU A 131 -15.48 -9.36 -14.20
CA GLU A 131 -15.66 -10.09 -12.93
C GLU A 131 -15.78 -11.62 -13.13
N PRO A 132 -16.59 -12.15 -14.09
CA PRO A 132 -16.64 -13.60 -14.31
C PRO A 132 -15.32 -14.20 -14.80
N GLN A 133 -14.52 -13.44 -15.57
CA GLN A 133 -13.20 -13.90 -15.98
C GLN A 133 -12.24 -13.91 -14.78
N ILE A 134 -12.28 -12.89 -13.93
CA ILE A 134 -11.46 -12.85 -12.71
C ILE A 134 -11.81 -14.03 -11.79
N VAL A 135 -13.10 -14.26 -11.50
CA VAL A 135 -13.57 -15.41 -10.71
C VAL A 135 -13.00 -16.72 -11.26
N LYS A 136 -13.05 -16.91 -12.58
CA LYS A 136 -12.53 -18.12 -13.24
C LYS A 136 -11.02 -18.29 -13.07
N GLU A 137 -10.25 -17.21 -13.22
CA GLU A 137 -8.78 -17.28 -13.20
C GLU A 137 -8.20 -17.29 -11.78
N THR A 138 -8.90 -16.75 -10.78
CA THR A 138 -8.42 -16.65 -9.40
C THR A 138 -9.06 -17.66 -8.45
N ASN A 139 -10.20 -18.27 -8.83
CA ASN A 139 -11.01 -19.11 -7.95
C ASN A 139 -11.48 -18.40 -6.66
N LEU A 140 -11.54 -17.06 -6.69
CA LEU A 140 -12.13 -16.26 -5.61
C LEU A 140 -13.66 -16.32 -5.68
N GLU A 141 -14.31 -16.15 -4.54
CA GLU A 141 -15.76 -16.04 -4.48
C GLU A 141 -16.26 -14.83 -5.28
N THR A 142 -17.43 -14.98 -5.92
CA THR A 142 -17.99 -13.94 -6.79
C THR A 142 -18.25 -12.65 -6.03
N GLU A 143 -18.72 -12.76 -4.79
CA GLU A 143 -19.05 -11.65 -3.90
C GLU A 143 -17.77 -10.90 -3.50
N VAL A 144 -16.68 -11.61 -3.24
CA VAL A 144 -15.36 -11.01 -2.99
C VAL A 144 -14.85 -10.27 -4.23
N VAL A 145 -14.99 -10.86 -5.42
CA VAL A 145 -14.59 -10.20 -6.68
C VAL A 145 -15.36 -8.90 -6.92
N LYS A 146 -16.68 -8.89 -6.67
CA LYS A 146 -17.53 -7.70 -6.78
C LYS A 146 -17.12 -6.61 -5.78
N GLU A 147 -16.90 -6.98 -4.51
CA GLU A 147 -16.44 -6.06 -3.47
C GLU A 147 -15.12 -5.38 -3.87
N TRP A 148 -14.16 -6.18 -4.35
CA TRP A 148 -12.87 -5.68 -4.82
C TRP A 148 -12.99 -4.81 -6.07
N ASN A 149 -13.89 -5.16 -6.99
CA ASN A 149 -14.12 -4.35 -8.19
C ASN A 149 -14.68 -2.96 -7.82
N LEU A 150 -15.65 -2.89 -6.91
CA LEU A 150 -16.19 -1.63 -6.41
C LEU A 150 -15.11 -0.79 -5.72
N MET A 151 -14.30 -1.42 -4.84
CA MET A 151 -13.18 -0.74 -4.20
C MET A 151 -12.17 -0.16 -5.21
N TYR A 152 -11.90 -0.86 -6.32
CA TYR A 152 -10.99 -0.37 -7.36
C TYR A 152 -11.59 0.79 -8.18
N ILE A 153 -12.91 0.77 -8.38
CA ILE A 153 -13.64 1.90 -8.96
C ILE A 153 -13.51 3.13 -8.05
N ASP A 154 -13.74 2.97 -6.74
CA ASP A 154 -13.62 4.05 -5.75
C ASP A 154 -12.19 4.64 -5.72
N ILE A 155 -11.17 3.78 -5.84
CA ILE A 155 -9.76 4.20 -5.98
C ILE A 155 -9.58 5.06 -7.25
N CYS A 156 -10.08 4.60 -8.40
CA CYS A 156 -10.02 5.39 -9.64
C CYS A 156 -10.70 6.75 -9.51
N GLU A 157 -11.87 6.81 -8.88
CA GLU A 157 -12.59 8.06 -8.61
C GLU A 157 -11.80 8.99 -7.68
N ALA A 158 -11.18 8.45 -6.64
CA ALA A 158 -10.32 9.23 -5.74
C ALA A 158 -9.09 9.80 -6.46
N ILE A 159 -8.49 9.02 -7.36
CA ILE A 159 -7.37 9.47 -8.20
C ILE A 159 -7.81 10.61 -9.12
N GLU A 160 -8.98 10.51 -9.75
CA GLU A 160 -9.52 11.57 -10.61
C GLU A 160 -9.80 12.85 -9.83
N ARG A 161 -10.46 12.75 -8.67
CA ARG A 161 -10.69 13.90 -7.78
C ARG A 161 -9.39 14.58 -7.36
N LYS A 162 -8.37 13.80 -6.99
CA LYS A 162 -7.05 14.31 -6.61
C LYS A 162 -6.36 15.03 -7.78
N ASN A 163 -6.49 14.51 -8.99
CA ASN A 163 -5.92 15.15 -10.19
C ASN A 163 -6.64 16.46 -10.52
N ALA A 164 -7.97 16.51 -10.43
CA ALA A 164 -8.75 17.73 -10.68
C ALA A 164 -8.36 18.89 -9.73
N MET A 165 -8.18 18.60 -8.44
CA MET A 165 -7.70 19.59 -7.45
C MET A 165 -6.31 20.15 -7.77
N VAL A 166 -5.46 19.40 -8.46
CA VAL A 166 -4.14 19.86 -8.89
C VAL A 166 -4.26 20.78 -10.12
N GLU A 167 -5.15 20.44 -11.05
CA GLU A 167 -5.37 21.21 -12.28
C GLU A 167 -6.05 22.58 -12.01
N GLU A 168 -7.02 22.64 -11.09
CA GLU A 168 -7.67 23.89 -10.69
C GLU A 168 -6.71 24.89 -10.02
N ASN A 169 -5.68 24.40 -9.34
CA ASN A 169 -4.64 25.24 -8.73
C ASN A 169 -3.63 25.82 -9.75
N TYR A 170 -3.69 25.43 -11.03
CA TYR A 170 -2.75 25.86 -12.05
C TYR A 170 -3.36 26.64 -13.22
N GLY A 171 -4.66 26.92 -13.18
CA GLY A 171 -5.34 27.89 -14.05
C GLY A 171 -5.05 27.74 -15.55
N ASP A 172 -5.79 26.87 -16.23
CA ASP A 172 -6.00 27.03 -17.67
C ASP A 172 -7.45 26.70 -18.04
N GLU A 173 -8.14 27.70 -18.56
CA GLU A 173 -9.52 27.62 -19.04
C GLU A 173 -9.52 27.00 -20.44
N ASN A 174 -9.76 25.70 -20.56
CA ASN A 174 -10.34 25.11 -21.78
C ASN A 174 -10.91 23.70 -21.53
N VAL A 175 -12.12 23.64 -20.96
CA VAL A 175 -12.88 22.39 -20.83
C VAL A 175 -13.69 22.13 -22.10
N SER A 176 -13.11 21.30 -22.99
CA SER A 176 -13.88 20.65 -24.05
C SER A 176 -14.60 19.44 -23.47
N LYS A 177 -15.94 19.51 -23.37
CA LYS A 177 -16.80 18.40 -22.93
C LYS A 177 -16.64 17.18 -23.86
N SER A 178 -15.81 16.22 -23.45
CA SER A 178 -15.84 14.85 -24.00
C SER A 178 -16.81 14.01 -23.19
N GLY A 179 -17.67 13.23 -23.86
CA GLY A 179 -18.67 12.37 -23.21
C GLY A 179 -18.09 11.61 -22.01
N SER A 180 -18.82 11.63 -20.89
CA SER A 180 -18.37 11.11 -19.59
C SER A 180 -17.99 9.64 -19.71
N LEU A 181 -16.70 9.35 -19.85
CA LEU A 181 -16.17 8.01 -19.66
C LEU A 181 -16.40 7.60 -18.20
N SER A 182 -16.56 6.31 -17.94
CA SER A 182 -16.51 5.83 -16.55
C SER A 182 -15.11 6.10 -15.97
N PRO A 183 -14.98 6.30 -14.65
CA PRO A 183 -13.68 6.56 -14.00
C PRO A 183 -12.62 5.51 -14.36
N VAL A 184 -13.02 4.23 -14.41
CA VAL A 184 -12.14 3.13 -14.83
C VAL A 184 -11.69 3.27 -16.29
N SER A 185 -12.61 3.65 -17.19
CA SER A 185 -12.31 3.80 -18.61
C SER A 185 -11.38 5.00 -18.85
N ALA A 186 -11.62 6.10 -18.13
CA ALA A 186 -10.76 7.28 -18.15
C ALA A 186 -9.37 6.96 -17.59
N TRP A 187 -9.28 6.27 -16.45
CA TRP A 187 -8.01 5.82 -15.86
C TRP A 187 -7.23 4.90 -16.81
N ARG A 188 -7.89 3.90 -17.42
CA ARG A 188 -7.25 2.99 -18.40
C ARG A 188 -6.77 3.74 -19.65
N LYS A 189 -7.57 4.70 -20.15
CA LYS A 189 -7.19 5.53 -21.30
C LYS A 189 -5.95 6.38 -20.99
N LYS A 190 -5.89 6.99 -19.81
CA LYS A 190 -4.74 7.78 -19.34
C LYS A 190 -3.45 6.96 -19.22
N ASN A 191 -3.56 5.70 -18.79
CA ASN A 191 -2.42 4.82 -18.57
C ASN A 191 -2.08 3.87 -19.74
N LYS A 192 -2.69 4.06 -20.92
CA LYS A 192 -2.54 3.17 -22.09
C LYS A 192 -1.09 2.93 -22.55
N LEU A 193 -0.20 3.91 -22.40
CA LEU A 193 1.21 3.80 -22.80
C LEU A 193 2.13 3.26 -21.70
N LYS A 194 1.60 3.08 -20.49
CA LYS A 194 2.34 2.60 -19.32
C LYS A 194 2.04 1.13 -19.07
N ASP A 195 2.63 0.57 -18.01
CA ASP A 195 2.22 -0.73 -17.50
C ASP A 195 1.02 -0.51 -16.55
N PRO A 196 -0.19 -0.97 -16.91
CA PRO A 196 -1.38 -0.64 -16.14
C PRO A 196 -1.35 -1.28 -14.74
N PHE A 197 -0.77 -2.46 -14.59
CA PHE A 197 -0.64 -3.13 -13.29
C PHE A 197 0.24 -2.32 -12.33
N LEU A 198 1.44 -1.93 -12.78
CA LEU A 198 2.37 -1.16 -11.96
C LEU A 198 1.87 0.26 -11.68
N GLU A 199 1.16 0.89 -12.61
CA GLU A 199 0.62 2.23 -12.37
C GLU A 199 -0.56 2.20 -11.42
N PHE A 200 -1.42 1.18 -11.48
CA PHE A 200 -2.52 1.06 -10.51
C PHE A 200 -1.99 0.91 -9.08
N LEU A 201 -0.99 0.05 -8.87
CA LEU A 201 -0.38 -0.14 -7.56
C LEU A 201 0.24 1.16 -7.02
N LYS A 202 0.91 1.94 -7.87
CA LYS A 202 1.44 3.27 -7.49
C LYS A 202 0.32 4.22 -7.11
N ASP A 203 -0.70 4.31 -7.95
CA ASP A 203 -1.76 5.29 -7.77
C ASP A 203 -2.53 4.97 -6.48
N ALA A 204 -2.85 3.70 -6.23
CA ALA A 204 -3.52 3.22 -5.02
C ALA A 204 -2.69 3.49 -3.74
N ASP A 205 -1.38 3.23 -3.77
CA ASP A 205 -0.47 3.53 -2.66
C ASP A 205 -0.32 5.04 -2.38
N SER A 206 -0.53 5.87 -3.42
CA SER A 206 -0.36 7.31 -3.33
C SER A 206 -1.56 8.09 -2.78
N LEU A 207 -2.72 7.44 -2.65
CA LEU A 207 -3.96 8.07 -2.15
C LEU A 207 -3.83 8.43 -0.67
#